data_AF-A0A4R3YUA1-F1
#
_entry.id   AF-A0A4R3YUA1-F1
#
_cell.length_a   1.000
_cell.length_b   1.000
_cell.length_c   1.000
_cell.angle_alpha   90.00
_cell.angle_beta   90.00
_cell.angle_gamma   90.00
#
_symmetry.space_group_name_H-M   'P 1'
#
loop_
_entity.id
_entity.type
_entity.pdbx_description
1 polymer ?
#
loop_
_entity_poly.entity_id
_entity_poly.type
_entity_poly.pdbx_seq_one_letter_code
_entity_poly.pdbx_strand_id
1 'polypeptide(L)'
;MLNRSVPEQSVSGSGNNPSADIPQVGRSRRTNRVVGITVVLTTTIILFALLGQLGIERLRERSDIASSAQAKEATAVVGAASHLPDIARDLFVSKPPPVPVSAGADHARRELLAPEQRAQASDRHERRKRAPLLVLQAGGPSAMPLPLSPEAPIDQSVPMTGSIASALTPSRNAGVSARRLADPNLTITQGSLLDCALVTAISSQLAGMTACVLTRDVYSTNGRILLLERGSRLVGQYQSGQLRQGTDRIFVLWTRAETPNGIVIDLDSPATDSLGRSGLTGEVNHHFWLRFGSALLVSVVDDVAKAAANKRRGNQNTIQFGGTTGAARDSASIIVENTVNIPPTLDVSQGSRVGIFVARDLDFRSVYSLKPGAVVP
;
A
#
# COMPACT_ATOMS: atom_id res chain seq x y z
N MET A 1 83.86 -25.54 5.88
CA MET A 1 84.94 -26.17 5.09
C MET A 1 84.52 -26.21 3.63
N LEU A 2 85.47 -26.20 2.68
CA LEU A 2 85.21 -26.11 1.24
C LEU A 2 85.02 -27.48 0.57
N ASN A 3 84.11 -27.55 -0.42
CA ASN A 3 84.26 -28.17 -1.77
C ASN A 3 82.87 -28.05 -2.45
N ARG A 4 82.65 -27.52 -3.66
CA ARG A 4 83.41 -27.35 -4.93
C ARG A 4 83.51 -28.61 -5.80
N SER A 5 82.60 -28.72 -6.78
CA SER A 5 82.81 -29.42 -8.07
C SER A 5 81.81 -28.94 -9.14
N VAL A 6 82.38 -28.37 -10.20
CA VAL A 6 81.86 -28.05 -11.55
C VAL A 6 82.80 -28.87 -12.48
N PRO A 7 82.44 -29.43 -13.65
CA PRO A 7 81.86 -28.75 -14.82
C PRO A 7 80.88 -29.64 -15.65
N GLU A 8 80.67 -29.62 -16.99
CA GLU A 8 81.27 -29.01 -18.22
C GLU A 8 80.14 -28.82 -19.30
N GLN A 9 80.12 -27.75 -20.12
CA GLN A 9 80.45 -27.69 -21.58
C GLN A 9 79.56 -28.51 -22.57
N SER A 10 79.28 -28.09 -23.82
CA SER A 10 79.56 -26.85 -24.59
C SER A 10 78.86 -26.84 -25.98
N VAL A 11 79.05 -25.76 -26.78
CA VAL A 11 78.88 -25.64 -28.27
C VAL A 11 77.42 -25.68 -28.80
N SER A 12 76.99 -24.99 -29.86
CA SER A 12 77.32 -23.74 -30.60
C SER A 12 76.40 -23.73 -31.84
N GLY A 13 75.96 -22.56 -32.33
CA GLY A 13 75.10 -22.49 -33.53
C GLY A 13 74.89 -21.06 -34.02
N SER A 14 75.75 -20.61 -34.93
CA SER A 14 75.79 -19.23 -35.46
C SER A 14 74.82 -19.02 -36.64
N GLY A 15 74.22 -17.83 -36.75
CA GLY A 15 73.41 -17.40 -37.90
C GLY A 15 73.13 -15.88 -37.88
N ASN A 16 73.48 -15.17 -38.95
CA ASN A 16 73.60 -13.69 -38.98
C ASN A 16 72.35 -12.95 -39.53
N ASN A 17 71.90 -11.91 -38.79
CA ASN A 17 71.46 -10.56 -39.25
C ASN A 17 70.32 -10.40 -40.32
N PRO A 18 69.76 -9.18 -40.59
CA PRO A 18 69.92 -7.88 -39.90
C PRO A 18 68.61 -7.06 -39.64
N SER A 19 68.79 -5.90 -38.99
CA SER A 19 68.00 -4.65 -39.14
C SER A 19 66.49 -4.60 -38.77
N ALA A 20 66.19 -3.94 -37.64
CA ALA A 20 64.97 -3.14 -37.48
C ALA A 20 65.21 -2.00 -36.47
N ASP A 21 65.42 -0.79 -36.98
CA ASP A 21 65.42 0.45 -36.19
C ASP A 21 63.96 0.83 -35.85
N ILE A 22 63.67 1.17 -34.58
CA ILE A 22 62.32 1.55 -34.14
C ILE A 22 62.40 2.84 -33.30
N PRO A 23 61.78 3.95 -33.75
CA PRO A 23 61.95 5.25 -33.12
C PRO A 23 61.14 5.41 -31.83
N GLN A 24 61.71 6.16 -30.88
CA GLN A 24 61.03 6.64 -29.68
C GLN A 24 59.94 7.66 -30.03
N VAL A 25 58.66 7.35 -29.79
CA VAL A 25 57.54 8.25 -30.08
C VAL A 25 56.84 8.79 -28.82
N GLY A 26 57.12 10.06 -28.52
CA GLY A 26 56.08 11.06 -28.20
C GLY A 26 55.15 10.82 -27.00
N ARG A 27 55.65 10.99 -25.77
CA ARG A 27 54.84 11.00 -24.54
C ARG A 27 54.03 12.31 -24.36
N SER A 28 53.09 12.63 -25.25
CA SER A 28 52.26 13.85 -25.15
C SER A 28 50.82 13.71 -25.70
N ARG A 29 50.00 12.82 -25.12
CA ARG A 29 48.54 12.74 -25.42
C ARG A 29 47.60 12.59 -24.21
N ARG A 30 48.11 12.44 -22.98
CA ARG A 30 47.25 12.31 -21.78
C ARG A 30 46.80 13.66 -21.19
N THR A 31 47.66 14.69 -21.20
CA THR A 31 47.36 15.99 -20.58
C THR A 31 46.16 16.69 -21.23
N ASN A 32 46.11 16.73 -22.58
CA ASN A 32 45.01 17.38 -23.30
C ASN A 32 43.64 16.72 -23.07
N ARG A 33 43.60 15.41 -22.77
CA ARG A 33 42.36 14.72 -22.41
C ARG A 33 41.85 15.10 -21.01
N VAL A 34 42.74 15.33 -20.05
CA VAL A 34 42.35 15.76 -18.69
C VAL A 34 41.87 17.21 -18.73
N VAL A 35 42.59 18.10 -19.40
CA VAL A 35 42.21 19.52 -19.55
C VAL A 35 40.85 19.68 -20.27
N GLY A 36 40.62 18.91 -21.34
CA GLY A 36 39.34 18.93 -22.05
C GLY A 36 38.15 18.54 -21.17
N ILE A 37 38.31 17.50 -20.33
CA ILE A 37 37.24 17.04 -19.42
C ILE A 37 36.97 18.08 -18.31
N THR A 38 38.01 18.71 -17.74
CA THR A 38 37.80 19.75 -16.72
C THR A 38 37.08 20.97 -17.26
N VAL A 39 37.39 21.40 -18.49
CA VAL A 39 36.70 22.54 -19.12
C VAL A 39 35.23 22.22 -19.41
N VAL A 40 34.92 21.02 -19.90
CA VAL A 40 33.52 20.61 -20.15
C VAL A 40 32.72 20.49 -18.84
N LEU A 41 33.34 20.03 -17.75
CA LEU A 41 32.68 19.98 -16.43
C LEU A 41 32.42 21.37 -15.85
N THR A 42 33.37 22.32 -15.97
CA THR A 42 33.14 23.68 -15.46
C THR A 42 32.09 24.44 -16.27
N THR A 43 32.09 24.32 -17.61
CA THR A 43 31.08 24.99 -18.44
C THR A 43 29.67 24.42 -18.27
N THR A 44 29.52 23.11 -18.08
CA THR A 44 28.20 22.50 -17.80
C THR A 44 27.64 22.87 -16.44
N ILE A 45 28.48 22.96 -15.39
CA ILE A 45 28.05 23.42 -14.06
C ILE A 45 27.61 24.89 -14.09
N ILE A 46 28.37 25.76 -14.78
CA ILE A 46 28.00 27.18 -14.94
C ILE A 46 26.70 27.32 -15.73
N LEU A 47 26.52 26.56 -16.81
CA LEU A 47 25.28 26.57 -17.60
C LEU A 47 24.06 26.12 -16.78
N PHE A 48 24.21 25.09 -15.94
CA PHE A 48 23.12 24.63 -15.06
C PHE A 48 22.76 25.66 -13.98
N ALA A 49 23.74 26.36 -13.41
CA ALA A 49 23.49 27.44 -12.46
C ALA A 49 22.74 28.62 -13.11
N LEU A 50 23.12 28.99 -14.33
CA LEU A 50 22.55 30.12 -15.08
C LEU A 50 21.12 29.80 -15.57
N LEU A 51 20.87 28.56 -16.03
CA LEU A 51 19.52 28.08 -16.32
C LEU A 51 18.65 27.95 -15.05
N GLY A 52 19.25 27.60 -13.91
CA GLY A 52 18.58 27.58 -12.61
C GLY A 52 18.07 28.96 -12.18
N GLN A 53 18.87 30.00 -12.35
CA GLN A 53 18.47 31.37 -12.04
C GLN A 53 17.31 31.86 -12.94
N LEU A 54 17.38 31.63 -14.27
CA LEU A 54 16.25 31.94 -15.17
C LEU A 54 14.98 31.13 -14.88
N GLY A 55 15.11 29.90 -14.36
CA GLY A 55 13.97 29.04 -14.00
C GLY A 55 13.22 29.53 -12.76
N ILE A 56 13.94 30.04 -11.76
CA ILE A 56 13.36 30.48 -10.48
C ILE A 56 12.54 31.77 -10.65
N GLU A 57 12.97 32.69 -11.51
CA GLU A 57 12.23 33.95 -11.76
C GLU A 57 10.87 33.69 -12.44
N ARG A 58 10.83 32.80 -13.44
CA ARG A 58 9.57 32.42 -14.14
C ARG A 58 8.56 31.69 -13.25
N LEU A 59 9.01 31.02 -12.17
CA LEU A 59 8.09 30.41 -11.21
C LEU A 59 7.48 31.44 -10.26
N ARG A 60 8.23 32.50 -9.92
CA ARG A 60 7.77 33.60 -9.06
C ARG A 60 6.71 34.47 -9.74
N GLU A 61 6.91 34.79 -11.01
CA GLU A 61 5.93 35.49 -11.84
C GLU A 61 4.61 34.70 -11.97
N ARG A 62 4.69 33.36 -11.95
CA ARG A 62 3.52 32.46 -12.01
C ARG A 62 2.76 32.37 -10.68
N SER A 63 3.41 32.57 -9.53
CA SER A 63 2.71 32.64 -8.23
C SER A 63 1.93 33.94 -8.04
N ASP A 64 2.44 35.07 -8.56
CA ASP A 64 1.77 36.37 -8.42
C ASP A 64 0.51 36.46 -9.30
N ILE A 65 0.54 35.83 -10.48
CA ILE A 65 -0.64 35.65 -11.34
C ILE A 65 -1.67 34.69 -10.71
N ALA A 66 -1.23 33.62 -10.02
CA ALA A 66 -2.13 32.70 -9.33
C ALA A 66 -2.84 33.36 -8.13
N SER A 67 -2.11 34.16 -7.34
CA SER A 67 -2.65 34.91 -6.20
C SER A 67 -3.70 35.96 -6.62
N SER A 68 -3.46 36.65 -7.74
CA SER A 68 -4.40 37.64 -8.28
C SER A 68 -5.60 37.04 -9.03
N ALA A 69 -5.52 35.78 -9.48
CA ALA A 69 -6.67 35.04 -9.99
C ALA A 69 -7.66 34.66 -8.87
N GLN A 70 -7.16 34.14 -7.73
CA GLN A 70 -8.02 33.79 -6.58
C GLN A 70 -8.70 35.02 -5.96
N ALA A 71 -8.04 36.19 -5.96
CA ALA A 71 -8.66 37.45 -5.53
C ALA A 71 -9.85 37.88 -6.40
N LYS A 72 -9.90 37.49 -7.68
CA LYS A 72 -11.03 37.78 -8.58
C LYS A 72 -12.18 36.78 -8.41
N GLU A 73 -11.91 35.49 -8.22
CA GLU A 73 -12.97 34.50 -7.94
C GLU A 73 -13.72 34.79 -6.63
N ALA A 74 -13.03 35.27 -5.59
CA ALA A 74 -13.67 35.67 -4.33
C ALA A 74 -14.68 36.84 -4.47
N THR A 75 -14.60 37.62 -5.54
CA THR A 75 -15.51 38.76 -5.81
C THR A 75 -16.60 38.42 -6.84
N ALA A 76 -16.40 37.39 -7.67
CA ALA A 76 -17.29 37.06 -8.79
C ALA A 76 -18.56 36.27 -8.42
N VAL A 77 -18.61 35.64 -7.23
CA VAL A 77 -19.74 34.77 -6.80
C VAL A 77 -21.02 35.55 -6.42
N VAL A 78 -20.96 36.89 -6.34
CA VAL A 78 -22.09 37.74 -5.91
C VAL A 78 -22.89 38.35 -7.09
N GLY A 79 -22.43 38.24 -8.35
CA GLY A 79 -23.06 38.96 -9.46
C GLY A 79 -22.93 38.33 -10.85
N ALA A 80 -23.69 37.27 -11.13
CA ALA A 80 -23.87 36.75 -12.49
C ALA A 80 -25.20 35.97 -12.67
N ALA A 81 -26.34 36.60 -12.30
CA ALA A 81 -27.67 36.08 -12.57
C ALA A 81 -28.42 36.94 -13.61
N SER A 82 -27.87 37.06 -14.83
CA SER A 82 -28.61 37.61 -15.99
C SER A 82 -27.90 37.42 -17.35
N HIS A 83 -28.71 37.08 -18.37
CA HIS A 83 -28.49 37.21 -19.83
C HIS A 83 -27.44 36.36 -20.58
N LEU A 84 -27.95 35.44 -21.40
CA LEU A 84 -27.39 35.02 -22.70
C LEU A 84 -27.62 36.11 -23.77
N PRO A 85 -26.84 36.11 -24.87
CA PRO A 85 -27.46 35.74 -26.15
C PRO A 85 -26.61 34.81 -27.05
N ASP A 86 -27.31 34.11 -27.96
CA ASP A 86 -26.74 33.39 -29.12
C ASP A 86 -26.10 34.33 -30.15
N ILE A 87 -25.12 33.81 -30.92
CA ILE A 87 -25.11 33.70 -32.40
C ILE A 87 -23.71 33.29 -32.91
N ALA A 88 -23.67 32.71 -34.12
CA ALA A 88 -22.49 32.38 -34.96
C ALA A 88 -21.80 31.02 -34.70
N ARG A 89 -22.43 29.98 -35.25
CA ARG A 89 -21.72 28.86 -35.88
C ARG A 89 -20.84 29.33 -37.06
N ASP A 90 -20.02 28.40 -37.55
CA ASP A 90 -19.37 28.35 -38.87
C ASP A 90 -17.91 28.82 -38.98
N LEU A 91 -17.01 28.08 -38.32
CA LEU A 91 -15.73 27.65 -38.92
C LEU A 91 -15.46 26.17 -38.57
N PHE A 92 -14.79 25.45 -39.48
CA PHE A 92 -14.34 24.04 -39.36
C PHE A 92 -15.34 22.91 -39.69
N VAL A 93 -15.77 22.91 -40.95
CA VAL A 93 -15.69 21.75 -41.89
C VAL A 93 -14.43 20.88 -41.60
N SER A 94 -14.39 19.54 -41.66
CA SER A 94 -15.33 18.48 -42.08
C SER A 94 -15.06 17.15 -41.33
N LYS A 95 -16.05 16.25 -41.27
CA LYS A 95 -15.88 14.82 -40.97
C LYS A 95 -16.90 14.00 -41.77
N PRO A 96 -16.52 12.88 -42.43
CA PRO A 96 -17.45 12.09 -43.25
C PRO A 96 -18.59 11.47 -42.42
N PRO A 97 -19.74 11.17 -43.04
CA PRO A 97 -20.93 10.71 -42.33
C PRO A 97 -20.73 9.34 -41.67
N PRO A 98 -21.30 9.10 -40.48
CA PRO A 98 -21.26 7.78 -39.86
C PRO A 98 -22.12 6.79 -40.66
N VAL A 99 -21.51 5.67 -41.05
CA VAL A 99 -22.24 4.48 -41.53
C VAL A 99 -23.21 4.01 -40.43
N PRO A 100 -24.47 3.67 -40.74
CA PRO A 100 -25.38 3.10 -39.76
C PRO A 100 -24.87 1.72 -39.32
N VAL A 101 -24.34 1.64 -38.11
CA VAL A 101 -23.93 0.36 -37.51
C VAL A 101 -25.20 -0.42 -37.19
N SER A 102 -25.43 -1.51 -37.92
CA SER A 102 -26.63 -2.33 -37.79
C SER A 102 -26.60 -3.15 -36.49
N ALA A 103 -27.17 -2.59 -35.42
CA ALA A 103 -27.33 -3.23 -34.11
C ALA A 103 -28.26 -4.47 -34.09
N GLY A 104 -28.54 -5.09 -35.25
CA GLY A 104 -29.39 -6.27 -35.40
C GLY A 104 -28.64 -7.61 -35.49
N ALA A 105 -27.34 -7.62 -35.86
CA ALA A 105 -26.61 -8.87 -36.11
C ALA A 105 -26.05 -9.54 -34.83
N ASP A 106 -25.60 -8.76 -33.84
CA ASP A 106 -24.91 -9.31 -32.67
C ASP A 106 -25.85 -9.87 -31.58
N HIS A 107 -27.11 -9.45 -31.54
CA HIS A 107 -28.09 -9.98 -30.59
C HIS A 107 -28.50 -11.41 -30.98
N ALA A 108 -28.88 -11.63 -32.24
CA ALA A 108 -29.28 -12.95 -32.74
C ALA A 108 -28.18 -14.02 -32.58
N ARG A 109 -26.89 -13.63 -32.66
CA ARG A 109 -25.77 -14.57 -32.51
C ARG A 109 -25.40 -14.89 -31.06
N ARG A 110 -25.68 -14.00 -30.10
CA ARG A 110 -25.49 -14.29 -28.66
C ARG A 110 -26.52 -15.27 -28.12
N GLU A 111 -27.74 -15.26 -28.65
CA GLU A 111 -28.83 -16.09 -28.13
C GLU A 111 -28.69 -17.59 -28.48
N LEU A 112 -28.17 -17.92 -29.67
CA LEU A 112 -27.90 -19.32 -30.06
C LEU A 112 -26.77 -20.00 -29.27
N LEU A 113 -25.85 -19.24 -28.68
CA LEU A 113 -24.68 -19.79 -27.96
C LEU A 113 -24.92 -19.99 -26.45
N ALA A 114 -26.02 -19.44 -25.91
CA ALA A 114 -26.35 -19.51 -24.50
C ALA A 114 -26.70 -20.91 -23.92
N PRO A 115 -27.40 -21.84 -24.63
CA PRO A 115 -27.79 -23.12 -24.02
C PRO A 115 -26.60 -24.07 -23.83
N GLU A 116 -25.66 -24.11 -24.79
CA GLU A 116 -24.52 -25.02 -24.73
C GLU A 116 -23.55 -24.66 -23.60
N GLN A 117 -23.30 -23.37 -23.38
CA GLN A 117 -22.46 -22.89 -22.27
C GLN A 117 -23.07 -23.23 -20.89
N ARG A 118 -24.41 -23.20 -20.76
CA ARG A 118 -25.10 -23.62 -19.52
C ARG A 118 -24.98 -25.12 -19.27
N ALA A 119 -25.10 -25.95 -20.31
CA ALA A 119 -24.91 -27.40 -20.22
C ALA A 119 -23.45 -27.78 -19.89
N GLN A 120 -22.47 -27.10 -20.48
CA GLN A 120 -21.05 -27.30 -20.16
C GLN A 120 -20.72 -26.83 -18.72
N ALA A 121 -21.39 -25.79 -18.21
CA ALA A 121 -21.22 -25.33 -16.83
C ALA A 121 -21.79 -26.32 -15.81
N SER A 122 -22.96 -26.93 -16.07
CA SER A 122 -23.54 -27.95 -15.19
C SER A 122 -22.75 -29.26 -15.21
N ASP A 123 -22.31 -29.74 -16.37
CA ASP A 123 -21.46 -30.94 -16.46
C ASP A 123 -20.10 -30.74 -15.77
N ARG A 124 -19.49 -29.55 -15.92
CA ARG A 124 -18.25 -29.20 -15.18
C ARG A 124 -18.48 -29.15 -13.66
N HIS A 125 -19.67 -28.76 -13.21
CA HIS A 125 -20.04 -28.76 -11.79
C HIS A 125 -20.26 -30.20 -11.27
N GLU A 126 -20.95 -31.06 -12.02
CA GLU A 126 -21.10 -32.48 -11.68
C GLU A 126 -19.76 -33.24 -11.65
N ARG A 127 -18.86 -32.99 -12.62
CA ARG A 127 -17.51 -33.57 -12.61
C ARG A 127 -16.70 -33.14 -11.38
N ARG A 128 -16.89 -31.92 -10.86
CA ARG A 128 -16.27 -31.47 -9.60
C ARG A 128 -16.80 -32.24 -8.38
N LYS A 129 -18.09 -32.59 -8.34
CA LYS A 129 -18.66 -33.42 -7.25
C LYS A 129 -18.16 -34.87 -7.27
N ARG A 130 -17.70 -35.36 -8.44
CA ARG A 130 -17.25 -36.75 -8.66
C ARG A 130 -15.73 -36.90 -8.72
N ALA A 131 -14.97 -35.82 -8.50
CA ALA A 131 -13.51 -35.88 -8.53
C ALA A 131 -12.97 -36.56 -7.25
N PRO A 132 -12.17 -37.63 -7.35
CA PRO A 132 -11.53 -38.24 -6.19
C PRO A 132 -10.49 -37.28 -5.59
N LEU A 133 -10.53 -37.14 -4.26
CA LEU A 133 -9.74 -36.14 -3.53
C LEU A 133 -8.33 -36.70 -3.25
N LEU A 134 -7.32 -36.17 -3.94
CA LEU A 134 -5.94 -36.61 -3.81
C LEU A 134 -5.30 -36.04 -2.54
N VAL A 135 -5.11 -36.88 -1.51
CA VAL A 135 -4.44 -36.50 -0.26
C VAL A 135 -2.94 -36.69 -0.41
N LEU A 136 -2.16 -35.60 -0.35
CA LEU A 136 -0.70 -35.64 -0.38
C LEU A 136 -0.15 -35.54 1.04
N GLN A 137 0.42 -36.62 1.56
CA GLN A 137 0.98 -36.67 2.91
C GLN A 137 2.47 -36.30 2.90
N ALA A 138 2.79 -35.08 3.34
CA ALA A 138 4.18 -34.63 3.51
C ALA A 138 4.68 -35.02 4.91
N GLY A 139 5.59 -35.99 4.98
CA GLY A 139 6.32 -36.34 6.21
C GLY A 139 7.65 -35.59 6.30
N GLY A 140 7.95 -35.02 7.47
CA GLY A 140 9.23 -34.38 7.79
C GLY A 140 9.67 -34.72 9.22
N PRO A 141 10.93 -35.11 9.49
CA PRO A 141 11.37 -35.54 10.81
C PRO A 141 12.14 -34.45 11.59
N SER A 142 12.14 -34.57 12.92
CA SER A 142 13.23 -34.28 13.90
C SER A 142 12.81 -33.45 15.12
N ALA A 143 12.85 -34.06 16.31
CA ALA A 143 13.19 -33.42 17.59
C ALA A 143 13.67 -34.50 18.59
N MET A 144 14.65 -34.16 19.45
CA MET A 144 15.35 -35.08 20.37
C MET A 144 14.76 -35.08 21.81
N PRO A 145 15.15 -36.04 22.70
CA PRO A 145 14.31 -36.47 23.83
C PRO A 145 14.73 -35.94 25.22
N LEU A 146 13.81 -36.03 26.19
CA LEU A 146 14.01 -35.91 27.64
C LEU A 146 13.11 -36.94 28.40
N PRO A 147 13.34 -37.23 29.69
CA PRO A 147 13.59 -38.62 30.12
C PRO A 147 12.41 -39.40 30.72
N LEU A 148 12.65 -40.70 30.93
CA LEU A 148 11.70 -41.71 31.37
C LEU A 148 11.35 -41.64 32.87
N SER A 149 10.09 -41.98 33.17
CA SER A 149 9.68 -42.72 34.37
C SER A 149 8.86 -43.94 33.91
N PRO A 150 8.96 -45.11 34.57
CA PRO A 150 8.44 -46.38 34.04
C PRO A 150 7.00 -46.72 34.48
N GLU A 151 6.51 -47.83 33.92
CA GLU A 151 5.35 -48.62 34.35
C GLU A 151 3.92 -48.14 34.02
N ALA A 152 3.55 -48.29 32.75
CA ALA A 152 2.23 -48.79 32.36
C ALA A 152 2.37 -49.71 31.12
N PRO A 153 1.55 -50.78 30.95
CA PRO A 153 1.77 -51.76 29.89
C PRO A 153 1.59 -51.16 28.49
N ILE A 154 2.56 -51.39 27.60
CA ILE A 154 2.48 -50.96 26.20
C ILE A 154 1.64 -51.97 25.41
N ASP A 155 0.32 -51.79 25.37
CA ASP A 155 -0.51 -52.49 24.38
C ASP A 155 -0.25 -51.88 22.99
N GLN A 156 0.70 -52.46 22.27
CA GLN A 156 1.02 -52.09 20.89
C GLN A 156 0.02 -52.68 19.91
N SER A 157 -1.24 -52.24 20.02
CA SER A 157 -2.26 -52.43 19.01
C SER A 157 -2.83 -51.08 18.56
N VAL A 158 -1.96 -50.21 18.00
CA VAL A 158 -2.42 -49.08 17.17
C VAL A 158 -2.88 -49.66 15.83
N PRO A 159 -4.19 -49.77 15.55
CA PRO A 159 -4.63 -50.29 14.28
C PRO A 159 -4.46 -49.15 13.28
N MET A 160 -3.52 -49.27 12.35
CA MET A 160 -3.48 -48.39 11.16
C MET A 160 -4.63 -48.70 10.18
N THR A 161 -5.80 -49.06 10.69
CA THR A 161 -7.06 -48.94 9.97
C THR A 161 -7.54 -47.51 10.12
N GLY A 162 -7.01 -46.64 9.24
CA GLY A 162 -7.67 -45.41 8.83
C GLY A 162 -9.01 -45.78 8.18
N SER A 163 -9.96 -46.18 9.01
CA SER A 163 -11.14 -46.89 8.59
C SER A 163 -12.03 -45.95 7.81
N ILE A 164 -12.52 -46.45 6.68
CA ILE A 164 -13.56 -45.80 5.90
C ILE A 164 -14.76 -45.45 6.80
N ALA A 165 -15.00 -46.20 7.89
CA ALA A 165 -16.01 -45.86 8.91
C ALA A 165 -15.81 -44.47 9.57
N SER A 166 -14.58 -44.03 9.81
CA SER A 166 -14.28 -42.67 10.30
C SER A 166 -14.34 -41.61 9.20
N ALA A 167 -14.23 -42.00 7.93
CA ALA A 167 -14.55 -41.12 6.80
C ALA A 167 -16.06 -41.08 6.49
N LEU A 168 -16.82 -42.07 6.96
CA LEU A 168 -18.27 -42.21 6.82
C LEU A 168 -19.05 -41.65 8.02
N THR A 169 -18.40 -41.22 9.09
CA THR A 169 -19.07 -40.40 10.11
C THR A 169 -19.40 -39.03 9.51
N PRO A 170 -20.68 -38.70 9.24
CA PRO A 170 -21.01 -37.40 8.68
C PRO A 170 -20.65 -36.32 9.68
N SER A 171 -20.20 -35.16 9.19
CA SER A 171 -20.01 -33.98 10.03
C SER A 171 -21.34 -33.62 10.69
N ARG A 172 -21.45 -33.90 12.00
CA ARG A 172 -22.60 -33.49 12.81
C ARG A 172 -22.53 -31.98 13.05
N ASN A 173 -22.92 -31.23 12.03
CA ASN A 173 -23.19 -29.81 12.15
C ASN A 173 -24.29 -29.62 13.19
N ALA A 174 -24.06 -28.78 14.20
CA ALA A 174 -25.10 -28.42 15.15
C ALA A 174 -26.27 -27.78 14.40
N GLY A 175 -27.49 -28.26 14.65
CA GLY A 175 -28.69 -27.71 14.03
C GLY A 175 -28.92 -26.27 14.53
N VAL A 176 -29.01 -25.31 13.60
CA VAL A 176 -29.32 -23.91 13.91
C VAL A 176 -30.80 -23.66 13.62
N SER A 177 -31.55 -23.18 14.61
CA SER A 177 -32.95 -22.80 14.45
C SER A 177 -33.09 -21.35 13.99
N ALA A 178 -33.98 -21.11 13.03
CA ALA A 178 -34.36 -19.76 12.66
C ALA A 178 -35.24 -19.12 13.75
N ARG A 179 -35.05 -17.83 14.04
CA ARG A 179 -35.99 -17.02 14.84
C ARG A 179 -36.53 -15.85 14.03
N ARG A 180 -37.70 -15.33 14.42
CA ARG A 180 -38.15 -14.01 13.96
C ARG A 180 -37.41 -12.90 14.73
N LEU A 181 -37.06 -11.82 14.04
CA LEU A 181 -36.62 -10.58 14.69
C LEU A 181 -37.76 -10.04 15.57
N ALA A 182 -37.42 -9.48 16.73
CA ALA A 182 -38.41 -9.10 17.74
C ALA A 182 -39.32 -7.95 17.26
N ASP A 183 -38.74 -6.88 16.71
CA ASP A 183 -39.49 -5.79 16.08
C ASP A 183 -38.68 -5.14 14.94
N PRO A 184 -38.95 -5.48 13.66
CA PRO A 184 -38.26 -4.88 12.52
C PRO A 184 -38.64 -3.40 12.27
N ASN A 185 -39.62 -2.85 13.01
CA ASN A 185 -40.04 -1.46 12.91
C ASN A 185 -39.20 -0.55 13.82
N LEU A 186 -38.68 -1.06 14.94
CA LEU A 186 -37.96 -0.29 15.98
C LEU A 186 -36.55 -0.83 16.25
N THR A 187 -35.99 -1.62 15.33
CA THR A 187 -34.62 -2.15 15.40
C THR A 187 -33.83 -1.78 14.14
N ILE A 188 -32.55 -1.40 14.29
CA ILE A 188 -31.54 -1.39 13.22
C ILE A 188 -30.75 -2.70 13.37
N THR A 189 -30.85 -3.62 12.41
CA THR A 189 -30.12 -4.89 12.47
C THR A 189 -28.61 -4.73 12.28
N GLN A 190 -27.86 -5.68 12.83
CA GLN A 190 -26.45 -5.85 12.48
C GLN A 190 -26.25 -5.95 10.94
N GLY A 191 -25.15 -5.38 10.45
CA GLY A 191 -24.82 -5.29 9.03
C GLY A 191 -25.26 -4.00 8.34
N SER A 192 -26.03 -3.12 9.00
CA SER A 192 -26.32 -1.78 8.49
C SER A 192 -25.07 -0.88 8.48
N LEU A 193 -24.97 -0.01 7.47
CA LEU A 193 -23.88 0.97 7.31
C LEU A 193 -24.40 2.40 7.58
N LEU A 194 -23.83 3.05 8.60
CA LEU A 194 -24.14 4.44 8.96
C LEU A 194 -23.10 5.37 8.31
N ASP A 195 -23.56 6.36 7.54
CA ASP A 195 -22.67 7.31 6.84
C ASP A 195 -22.44 8.57 7.71
N CYS A 196 -21.20 8.80 8.11
CA CYS A 196 -20.81 9.85 9.03
C CYS A 196 -19.73 10.77 8.44
N ALA A 197 -19.68 12.03 8.85
CA ALA A 197 -18.59 12.95 8.54
C ALA A 197 -17.79 13.22 9.81
N LEU A 198 -16.47 13.01 9.76
CA LEU A 198 -15.59 13.28 10.90
C LEU A 198 -15.61 14.76 11.30
N VAL A 199 -15.80 15.04 12.58
CA VAL A 199 -15.67 16.39 13.16
C VAL A 199 -14.22 16.65 13.55
N THR A 200 -13.57 15.65 14.12
CA THR A 200 -12.17 15.67 14.54
C THR A 200 -11.27 15.02 13.49
N ALA A 201 -10.11 15.62 13.23
CA ALA A 201 -9.01 14.91 12.55
C ALA A 201 -8.50 13.77 13.44
N ILE A 202 -7.96 12.71 12.82
CA ILE A 202 -7.39 11.54 13.51
C ILE A 202 -5.93 11.44 13.09
N SER A 203 -5.02 11.31 14.06
CA SER A 203 -3.61 10.97 13.80
C SER A 203 -3.24 9.70 14.54
N SER A 204 -2.68 8.72 13.85
CA SER A 204 -2.31 7.43 14.45
C SER A 204 -1.13 7.49 15.43
N GLN A 205 -0.52 8.67 15.62
CA GLN A 205 0.67 8.86 16.46
C GLN A 205 0.38 8.59 17.94
N LEU A 206 -0.79 9.03 18.44
CA LEU A 206 -1.24 8.83 19.81
C LEU A 206 -2.63 8.18 19.83
N ALA A 207 -2.95 7.42 20.88
CA ALA A 207 -4.32 6.94 21.11
C ALA A 207 -5.21 8.12 21.52
N GLY A 208 -6.48 8.10 21.13
CA GLY A 208 -7.39 9.22 21.38
C GLY A 208 -8.85 8.95 21.11
N MET A 209 -9.67 9.97 21.37
CA MET A 209 -11.10 9.99 21.07
C MET A 209 -11.34 10.70 19.74
N THR A 210 -12.40 10.32 19.04
CA THR A 210 -12.83 10.96 17.80
C THR A 210 -14.35 11.10 17.78
N ALA A 211 -14.85 12.11 17.08
CA ALA A 211 -16.27 12.37 16.91
C ALA A 211 -16.62 12.51 15.42
N CYS A 212 -17.80 12.03 15.05
CA CYS A 212 -18.39 12.25 13.73
C CYS A 212 -19.88 12.60 13.83
N VAL A 213 -20.46 13.15 12.76
CA VAL A 213 -21.89 13.50 12.69
C VAL A 213 -22.54 12.76 11.53
N LEU A 214 -23.73 12.16 11.76
CA LEU A 214 -24.48 11.47 10.70
C LEU A 214 -24.85 12.41 9.56
N THR A 215 -24.49 12.01 8.34
CA THR A 215 -24.73 12.77 7.11
C THR A 215 -26.09 12.52 6.49
N ARG A 216 -26.75 11.41 6.86
CA ARG A 216 -28.10 11.04 6.43
C ARG A 216 -28.91 10.48 7.59
N ASP A 217 -30.22 10.51 7.41
CA ASP A 217 -31.19 9.83 8.24
C ASP A 217 -31.03 8.30 8.16
N VAL A 218 -31.14 7.62 9.30
CA VAL A 218 -31.01 6.16 9.40
C VAL A 218 -32.34 5.57 9.85
N TYR A 219 -32.88 4.70 8.99
CA TYR A 219 -34.16 4.06 9.20
C TYR A 219 -34.01 2.68 9.85
N SER A 220 -35.11 2.21 10.45
CA SER A 220 -35.33 0.84 10.90
C SER A 220 -35.08 -0.20 9.81
N THR A 221 -34.93 -1.46 10.22
CA THR A 221 -34.67 -2.62 9.33
C THR A 221 -35.71 -2.77 8.21
N ASN A 222 -36.96 -2.37 8.45
CA ASN A 222 -38.04 -2.36 7.45
C ASN A 222 -38.06 -1.11 6.53
N GLY A 223 -37.18 -0.13 6.74
CA GLY A 223 -37.09 1.14 6.02
C GLY A 223 -38.19 2.17 6.30
N ARG A 224 -39.04 1.98 7.33
CA ARG A 224 -40.27 2.79 7.52
C ARG A 224 -40.17 3.89 8.58
N ILE A 225 -39.34 3.72 9.61
CA ILE A 225 -39.28 4.60 10.78
C ILE A 225 -37.86 5.13 10.92
N LEU A 226 -37.74 6.44 11.12
CA LEU A 226 -36.49 7.10 11.41
C LEU A 226 -36.08 6.77 12.86
N LEU A 227 -34.86 6.23 13.05
CA LEU A 227 -34.35 5.83 14.36
C LEU A 227 -33.09 6.60 14.79
N LEU A 228 -32.28 7.08 13.83
CA LEU A 228 -31.23 8.07 14.10
C LEU A 228 -31.33 9.18 13.04
N GLU A 229 -31.61 10.39 13.49
CA GLU A 229 -31.75 11.57 12.65
C GLU A 229 -30.38 12.04 12.11
N ARG A 230 -30.37 12.60 10.90
CA ARG A 230 -29.21 13.35 10.38
C ARG A 230 -28.82 14.43 11.39
N GLY A 231 -27.52 14.53 11.70
CA GLY A 231 -27.03 15.43 12.74
C GLY A 231 -26.76 14.73 14.09
N SER A 232 -27.18 13.47 14.27
CA SER A 232 -26.76 12.67 15.42
C SER A 232 -25.23 12.63 15.54
N ARG A 233 -24.72 12.79 16.76
CA ARG A 233 -23.29 12.73 17.07
C ARG A 233 -22.89 11.31 17.44
N LEU A 234 -21.80 10.82 16.85
CA LEU A 234 -21.18 9.56 17.23
C LEU A 234 -19.83 9.84 17.86
N VAL A 235 -19.52 9.12 18.93
CA VAL A 235 -18.24 9.18 19.64
C VAL A 235 -17.58 7.81 19.52
N GLY A 236 -16.27 7.84 19.26
CA GLY A 236 -15.44 6.66 19.13
C GLY A 236 -14.04 6.88 19.66
N GLN A 237 -13.26 5.80 19.67
CA GLN A 237 -11.91 5.77 20.17
C GLN A 237 -10.99 5.00 19.21
N TYR A 238 -9.73 5.39 19.17
CA TYR A 238 -8.70 4.77 18.34
C TYR A 238 -7.39 4.64 19.11
N GLN A 239 -6.57 3.66 18.74
CA GLN A 239 -5.31 3.35 19.44
C GLN A 239 -4.12 3.65 18.53
N SER A 240 -3.01 4.09 19.12
CA SER A 240 -1.72 4.24 18.45
C SER A 240 -1.08 2.87 18.15
N GLY A 241 -0.08 2.87 17.26
CA GLY A 241 0.77 1.69 17.02
C GLY A 241 0.12 0.55 16.22
N GLN A 242 -1.11 0.70 15.76
CA GLN A 242 -1.79 -0.28 14.91
C GLN A 242 -1.18 -0.41 13.50
N LEU A 243 -0.53 0.65 13.01
CA LEU A 243 0.06 0.69 11.67
C LEU A 243 1.40 -0.06 11.64
N ARG A 244 1.51 -1.00 10.70
CA ARG A 244 2.75 -1.69 10.35
C ARG A 244 3.06 -1.42 8.88
N GLN A 245 4.26 -1.75 8.43
CA GLN A 245 4.57 -1.67 7.00
C GLN A 245 3.61 -2.55 6.19
N GLY A 246 3.04 -2.00 5.12
CA GLY A 246 2.00 -2.65 4.33
C GLY A 246 0.56 -2.48 4.86
N THR A 247 0.36 -1.76 5.97
CA THR A 247 -0.99 -1.39 6.46
C THR A 247 -1.24 0.10 6.20
N ASP A 248 -2.29 0.41 5.45
CA ASP A 248 -2.68 1.76 5.02
C ASP A 248 -3.93 2.30 5.75
N ARG A 249 -4.27 1.73 6.92
CA ARG A 249 -5.51 2.01 7.65
C ARG A 249 -5.38 1.94 9.17
N ILE A 250 -6.22 2.73 9.84
CA ILE A 250 -6.40 2.72 11.29
C ILE A 250 -7.76 2.10 11.66
N PHE A 251 -7.79 1.30 12.73
CA PHE A 251 -9.02 0.79 13.34
C PHE A 251 -9.54 1.78 14.39
N VAL A 252 -10.80 2.18 14.21
CA VAL A 252 -11.56 3.03 15.12
C VAL A 252 -12.78 2.26 15.60
N LEU A 253 -13.06 2.31 16.90
CA LEU A 253 -14.25 1.74 17.51
C LEU A 253 -15.24 2.86 17.83
N TRP A 254 -16.43 2.83 17.24
CA TRP A 254 -17.54 3.72 17.60
C TRP A 254 -18.27 3.14 18.80
N THR A 255 -18.22 3.84 19.92
CA THR A 255 -18.77 3.36 21.20
C THR A 255 -20.20 3.81 21.40
N ARG A 256 -20.57 5.01 20.97
CA ARG A 256 -21.85 5.64 21.26
C ARG A 256 -22.39 6.51 20.13
N ALA A 257 -23.70 6.51 19.94
CA ALA A 257 -24.45 7.51 19.20
C ALA A 257 -25.38 8.29 20.14
N GLU A 258 -25.56 9.57 19.84
CA GLU A 258 -26.47 10.50 20.53
C GLU A 258 -27.27 11.27 19.47
N THR A 259 -28.59 11.17 19.52
CA THR A 259 -29.47 11.92 18.60
C THR A 259 -29.61 13.39 19.01
N PRO A 260 -30.02 14.30 18.10
CA PRO A 260 -30.34 15.68 18.46
C PRO A 260 -31.45 15.80 19.53
N ASN A 261 -32.24 14.74 19.71
CA ASN A 261 -33.30 14.63 20.70
C ASN A 261 -32.83 14.07 22.06
N GLY A 262 -31.52 13.90 22.26
CA GLY A 262 -30.93 13.41 23.52
C GLY A 262 -31.05 11.89 23.74
N ILE A 263 -31.37 11.13 22.70
CA ILE A 263 -31.48 9.67 22.78
C ILE A 263 -30.10 9.07 22.55
N VAL A 264 -29.61 8.33 23.54
CA VAL A 264 -28.27 7.74 23.54
C VAL A 264 -28.36 6.23 23.35
N ILE A 265 -27.52 5.69 22.47
CA ILE A 265 -27.38 4.25 22.25
C ILE A 265 -25.92 3.86 22.09
N ASP A 266 -25.50 2.79 22.76
CA ASP A 266 -24.14 2.28 22.66
C ASP A 266 -24.01 1.36 21.42
N LEU A 267 -23.05 1.67 20.55
CA LEU A 267 -22.87 1.04 19.24
C LEU A 267 -21.89 -0.14 19.27
N ASP A 268 -20.79 0.00 20.00
CA ASP A 268 -19.62 -0.91 20.00
C ASP A 268 -19.28 -1.48 18.60
N SER A 269 -19.23 -0.60 17.60
CA SER A 269 -19.22 -0.96 16.19
C SER A 269 -17.95 -0.48 15.48
N PRO A 270 -17.31 -1.31 14.64
CA PRO A 270 -16.09 -0.95 13.95
C PRO A 270 -16.33 0.11 12.87
N ALA A 271 -15.36 0.98 12.70
CA ALA A 271 -15.32 1.91 11.58
C ALA A 271 -15.00 1.22 10.25
N THR A 272 -15.59 1.75 9.18
CA THR A 272 -15.28 1.40 7.80
C THR A 272 -14.99 2.65 6.99
N ASP A 273 -14.43 2.47 5.79
CA ASP A 273 -14.48 3.50 4.78
C ASP A 273 -15.90 3.69 4.21
N SER A 274 -16.02 4.60 3.23
CA SER A 274 -17.26 4.88 2.49
C SER A 274 -17.75 3.73 1.59
N LEU A 275 -16.97 2.66 1.41
CA LEU A 275 -17.33 1.46 0.64
C LEU A 275 -17.56 0.24 1.56
N GLY A 276 -17.53 0.40 2.88
CA GLY A 276 -17.73 -0.69 3.85
C GLY A 276 -16.51 -1.58 4.09
N ARG A 277 -15.32 -1.22 3.57
CA ARG A 277 -14.06 -1.90 3.91
C ARG A 277 -13.66 -1.53 5.34
N SER A 278 -13.18 -2.50 6.11
CA SER A 278 -12.76 -2.27 7.51
C SER A 278 -11.63 -1.24 7.65
N GLY A 279 -11.71 -0.44 8.71
CA GLY A 279 -10.75 0.61 9.05
C GLY A 279 -10.87 1.87 8.20
N LEU A 280 -10.30 2.97 8.69
CA LEU A 280 -10.27 4.25 8.00
C LEU A 280 -8.97 4.38 7.19
N THR A 281 -9.10 4.77 5.92
CA THR A 281 -7.98 5.20 5.06
C THR A 281 -7.67 6.67 5.27
N GLY A 282 -6.39 7.05 5.19
CA GLY A 282 -5.92 8.44 5.30
C GLY A 282 -4.61 8.65 4.55
N GLU A 283 -3.98 9.80 4.75
CA GLU A 283 -2.64 10.06 4.23
C GLU A 283 -1.59 9.31 5.07
N VAL A 284 -0.68 8.57 4.43
CA VAL A 284 0.29 7.70 5.13
C VAL A 284 1.72 8.26 5.02
N ASN A 285 2.22 8.83 6.11
CA ASN A 285 3.60 9.26 6.21
C ASN A 285 4.52 8.09 6.61
N HIS A 286 5.28 7.60 5.64
CA HIS A 286 6.22 6.50 5.82
C HIS A 286 7.53 6.89 6.52
N HIS A 287 7.74 8.19 6.79
CA HIS A 287 8.93 8.76 7.41
C HIS A 287 10.25 8.41 6.69
N PHE A 288 10.22 8.16 5.37
CA PHE A 288 11.35 7.62 4.60
C PHE A 288 12.67 8.35 4.83
N TRP A 289 12.68 9.69 4.79
CA TRP A 289 13.90 10.47 4.99
C TRP A 289 14.44 10.39 6.42
N LEU A 290 13.57 10.31 7.43
CA LEU A 290 13.99 10.06 8.82
C LEU A 290 14.52 8.63 8.97
N ARG A 291 13.97 7.66 8.21
CA ARG A 291 14.28 6.23 8.29
C ARG A 291 15.54 5.79 7.56
N PHE A 292 15.86 6.43 6.43
CA PHE A 292 16.93 6.00 5.53
C PHE A 292 17.91 7.12 5.16
N GLY A 293 17.62 8.39 5.50
CA GLY A 293 18.47 9.53 5.15
C GLY A 293 19.88 9.45 5.74
N SER A 294 20.01 9.01 7.00
CA SER A 294 21.30 8.80 7.66
C SER A 294 22.13 7.71 6.96
N ALA A 295 21.53 6.55 6.68
CA ALA A 295 22.18 5.44 5.98
C ALA A 295 22.62 5.82 4.55
N LEU A 296 21.80 6.58 3.82
CA LEU A 296 22.15 7.11 2.50
C LEU A 296 23.36 8.07 2.57
N LEU A 297 23.40 8.98 3.55
CA LEU A 297 24.54 9.88 3.75
C LEU A 297 25.83 9.12 4.09
N VAL A 298 25.75 8.10 4.97
CA VAL A 298 26.90 7.23 5.30
C VAL A 298 27.38 6.49 4.05
N SER A 299 26.48 5.96 3.21
CA SER A 299 26.85 5.31 1.94
C SER A 299 27.60 6.26 1.00
N VAL A 300 27.14 7.51 0.87
CA VAL A 300 27.82 8.52 0.03
C VAL A 300 29.23 8.83 0.57
N VAL A 301 29.40 8.93 1.89
CA VAL A 301 30.72 9.16 2.50
C VAL A 301 31.66 7.97 2.28
N ASP A 302 31.17 6.74 2.45
CA ASP A 302 31.95 5.52 2.22
C ASP A 302 32.35 5.37 0.73
N ASP A 303 31.45 5.66 -0.21
CA ASP A 303 31.76 5.61 -1.64
C ASP A 303 32.73 6.71 -2.10
N VAL A 304 32.63 7.93 -1.54
CA VAL A 304 33.62 8.99 -1.75
C VAL A 304 34.99 8.59 -1.18
N ALA A 305 35.03 7.98 0.02
CA ALA A 305 36.26 7.49 0.63
C ALA A 305 36.93 6.38 -0.20
N LYS A 306 36.17 5.38 -0.66
CA LYS A 306 36.63 4.33 -1.60
C LYS A 306 37.16 4.92 -2.89
N ALA A 307 36.44 5.87 -3.50
CA ALA A 307 36.85 6.52 -4.74
C ALA A 307 38.16 7.32 -4.57
N ALA A 308 38.32 8.04 -3.45
CA ALA A 308 39.55 8.75 -3.12
C ALA A 308 40.73 7.80 -2.87
N ALA A 309 40.51 6.70 -2.14
CA ALA A 309 41.53 5.68 -1.89
C ALA A 309 41.97 4.99 -3.20
N ASN A 310 41.04 4.65 -4.08
CA ASN A 310 41.35 4.05 -5.39
C ASN A 310 42.11 5.00 -6.31
N LYS A 311 41.79 6.31 -6.31
CA LYS A 311 42.58 7.32 -7.03
C LYS A 311 44.03 7.42 -6.50
N ARG A 312 44.26 7.27 -5.19
CA ARG A 312 45.62 7.25 -4.60
C ARG A 312 46.38 5.94 -4.90
N ARG A 313 45.70 4.80 -4.97
CA ARG A 313 46.30 3.51 -5.37
C ARG A 313 46.84 3.50 -6.81
N GLY A 314 46.31 4.35 -7.69
CA GLY A 314 46.86 4.56 -9.04
C GLY A 314 48.25 5.18 -9.08
N ASN A 315 48.80 5.65 -7.96
CA ASN A 315 50.08 6.33 -7.87
C ASN A 315 50.96 5.81 -6.71
N GLN A 316 51.21 4.50 -6.73
CA GLN A 316 52.36 3.82 -6.11
C GLN A 316 52.63 4.10 -4.61
N ASN A 317 51.59 4.12 -3.76
CA ASN A 317 51.76 3.78 -2.34
C ASN A 317 50.49 3.16 -1.73
N THR A 318 50.56 1.89 -1.34
CA THR A 318 49.42 1.14 -0.77
C THR A 318 49.34 1.36 0.73
N ILE A 319 48.67 2.44 1.15
CA ILE A 319 48.21 2.56 2.54
C ILE A 319 46.97 1.68 2.71
N GLN A 320 47.11 0.58 3.45
CA GLN A 320 45.98 -0.27 3.84
C GLN A 320 45.21 0.36 5.01
N PHE A 321 44.04 0.91 4.73
CA PHE A 321 43.02 1.14 5.76
C PHE A 321 42.37 -0.20 6.15
N GLY A 322 43.07 -0.98 6.97
CA GLY A 322 42.70 -2.36 7.32
C GLY A 322 41.73 -2.51 8.50
N GLY A 323 41.52 -1.46 9.31
CA GLY A 323 40.72 -1.53 10.54
C GLY A 323 39.37 -0.80 10.52
N THR A 324 39.22 0.25 9.70
CA THR A 324 38.02 1.12 9.73
C THR A 324 36.83 0.56 8.94
N THR A 325 37.05 -0.34 7.98
CA THR A 325 36.00 -0.93 7.15
C THR A 325 35.14 -1.96 7.88
N GLY A 326 35.63 -2.57 8.97
CA GLY A 326 34.82 -3.40 9.88
C GLY A 326 33.89 -2.52 10.72
N ALA A 327 34.47 -1.65 11.55
CA ALA A 327 33.73 -0.74 12.43
C ALA A 327 32.69 0.14 11.70
N ALA A 328 32.95 0.55 10.44
CA ALA A 328 31.99 1.28 9.62
C ALA A 328 30.79 0.42 9.19
N ARG A 329 30.97 -0.89 8.94
CA ARG A 329 29.86 -1.81 8.64
C ARG A 329 29.02 -2.07 9.88
N ASP A 330 29.66 -2.30 11.02
CA ASP A 330 28.97 -2.55 12.29
C ASP A 330 28.21 -1.30 12.77
N SER A 331 28.75 -0.11 12.52
CA SER A 331 28.04 1.15 12.76
C SER A 331 26.85 1.34 11.81
N ALA A 332 26.99 0.95 10.53
CA ALA A 332 25.93 1.06 9.55
C ALA A 332 24.76 0.09 9.83
N SER A 333 25.03 -1.13 10.28
CA SER A 333 23.96 -2.07 10.69
C SER A 333 23.20 -1.57 11.92
N ILE A 334 23.89 -1.11 12.96
CA ILE A 334 23.25 -0.56 14.17
C ILE A 334 22.36 0.66 13.84
N ILE A 335 22.82 1.55 12.96
CA ILE A 335 22.02 2.70 12.51
C ILE A 335 20.79 2.22 11.72
N VAL A 336 20.94 1.28 10.78
CA VAL A 336 19.81 0.74 10.03
C VAL A 336 18.80 0.05 10.96
N GLU A 337 19.23 -0.78 11.89
CA GLU A 337 18.36 -1.47 12.85
C GLU A 337 17.55 -0.49 13.71
N ASN A 338 18.18 0.55 14.26
CA ASN A 338 17.48 1.53 15.10
C ASN A 338 16.50 2.39 14.26
N THR A 339 16.85 2.71 13.02
CA THR A 339 16.05 3.64 12.19
C THR A 339 14.95 2.94 11.36
N VAL A 340 15.07 1.63 11.13
CA VAL A 340 13.98 0.80 10.56
C VAL A 340 12.75 0.77 11.48
N ASN A 341 12.92 0.94 12.79
CA ASN A 341 11.85 0.83 13.79
C ASN A 341 10.88 2.02 13.86
N ILE A 342 11.09 3.12 13.12
CA ILE A 342 10.12 4.23 13.08
C ILE A 342 8.85 3.76 12.36
N PRO A 343 7.68 3.70 13.03
CA PRO A 343 6.44 3.26 12.41
C PRO A 343 5.92 4.30 11.41
N PRO A 344 5.21 3.89 10.35
CA PRO A 344 4.46 4.84 9.53
C PRO A 344 3.33 5.46 10.35
N THR A 345 2.95 6.70 10.05
CA THR A 345 1.76 7.35 10.62
C THR A 345 0.68 7.50 9.57
N LEU A 346 -0.57 7.52 10.00
CA LEU A 346 -1.72 7.76 9.16
C LEU A 346 -2.52 8.90 9.76
N ASP A 347 -2.82 9.88 8.92
CA ASP A 347 -3.57 11.07 9.28
C ASP A 347 -4.86 11.14 8.44
N VAL A 348 -6.01 11.26 9.11
CA VAL A 348 -7.34 11.40 8.49
C VAL A 348 -7.86 12.80 8.76
N SER A 349 -8.05 13.59 7.71
CA SER A 349 -8.57 14.95 7.80
C SER A 349 -9.98 15.01 8.39
N GLN A 350 -10.27 16.07 9.14
CA GLN A 350 -11.65 16.45 9.49
C GLN A 350 -12.51 16.62 8.23
N GLY A 351 -13.82 16.40 8.36
CA GLY A 351 -14.78 16.40 7.25
C GLY A 351 -14.77 15.13 6.39
N SER A 352 -13.78 14.24 6.56
CA SER A 352 -13.72 12.96 5.84
C SER A 352 -14.96 12.11 6.07
N ARG A 353 -15.52 11.54 5.00
CA ARG A 353 -16.66 10.63 5.07
C ARG A 353 -16.19 9.25 5.52
N VAL A 354 -16.78 8.76 6.61
CA VAL A 354 -16.49 7.45 7.21
C VAL A 354 -17.78 6.66 7.36
N GLY A 355 -17.67 5.33 7.31
CA GLY A 355 -18.76 4.43 7.61
C GLY A 355 -18.65 3.87 9.04
N ILE A 356 -19.78 3.47 9.59
CA ILE A 356 -19.86 2.64 10.81
C ILE A 356 -20.65 1.39 10.42
N PHE A 357 -20.02 0.22 10.59
CA PHE A 357 -20.67 -1.06 10.32
C PHE A 357 -21.29 -1.56 11.63
N VAL A 358 -22.63 -1.55 11.71
CA VAL A 358 -23.37 -1.92 12.91
C VAL A 358 -23.12 -3.39 13.25
N ALA A 359 -22.42 -3.65 14.34
CA ALA A 359 -21.96 -4.99 14.73
C ALA A 359 -22.98 -5.82 15.53
N ARG A 360 -24.10 -5.21 15.94
CA ARG A 360 -25.14 -5.80 16.79
C ARG A 360 -26.49 -5.15 16.52
N ASP A 361 -27.59 -5.88 16.75
CA ASP A 361 -28.93 -5.32 16.61
C ASP A 361 -29.13 -4.17 17.64
N LEU A 362 -29.50 -2.99 17.15
CA LEU A 362 -29.77 -1.78 17.93
C LEU A 362 -31.28 -1.63 18.12
N ASP A 363 -31.76 -1.82 19.34
CA ASP A 363 -33.18 -1.85 19.69
C ASP A 363 -33.62 -0.52 20.37
N PHE A 364 -34.60 0.15 19.77
CA PHE A 364 -35.11 1.45 20.23
C PHE A 364 -36.51 1.36 20.88
N ARG A 365 -37.06 0.15 21.08
CA ARG A 365 -38.41 -0.05 21.65
C ARG A 365 -38.63 0.54 23.04
N SER A 366 -37.57 0.76 23.80
CA SER A 366 -37.62 1.40 25.12
C SER A 366 -37.83 2.92 25.06
N VAL A 367 -37.60 3.55 23.90
CA VAL A 367 -37.61 5.02 23.75
C VAL A 367 -38.66 5.49 22.75
N TYR A 368 -38.79 4.82 21.60
CA TYR A 368 -39.79 5.16 20.59
C TYR A 368 -41.05 4.28 20.71
N SER A 369 -42.21 4.91 20.52
CA SER A 369 -43.50 4.21 20.41
C SER A 369 -44.26 4.70 19.19
N LEU A 370 -44.91 3.77 18.47
CA LEU A 370 -45.70 4.10 17.29
C LEU A 370 -47.12 4.47 17.70
N LYS A 371 -47.55 5.67 17.33
CA LYS A 371 -48.94 6.12 17.47
C LYS A 371 -49.61 6.04 16.10
N PRO A 372 -50.83 5.48 15.98
CA PRO A 372 -51.61 5.59 14.75
C PRO A 372 -51.79 7.06 14.38
N GLY A 373 -51.36 7.44 13.18
CA GLY A 373 -51.61 8.78 12.67
C GLY A 373 -53.11 8.99 12.52
N ALA A 374 -53.65 10.08 13.07
CA ALA A 374 -54.97 10.52 12.69
C ALA A 374 -54.98 10.78 11.18
N VAL A 375 -55.90 10.14 10.45
CA VAL A 375 -56.15 10.48 9.05
C VAL A 375 -56.63 11.92 9.06
N VAL A 376 -55.80 12.83 8.57
CA VAL A 376 -56.21 14.22 8.33
C VAL A 376 -57.24 14.16 7.20
N PRO A 377 -58.49 14.59 7.44
CA PRO A 377 -59.59 14.44 6.49
C PRO A 377 -59.47 15.36 5.27
#